data_AF-A0A4R6QSP9-F1
#
_entry.id   AF-A0A4R6QSP9-F1
#
_cell.length_a   1.000
_cell.length_b   1.000
_cell.length_c   1.000
_cell.angle_alpha   90.00
_cell.angle_beta   90.00
_cell.angle_gamma   90.00
#
_symmetry.space_group_name_H-M   'P 1'
#
loop_
_entity.id
_entity.type
_entity.pdbx_description
1 polymer ?
#
loop_
_entity_poly.entity_id
_entity_poly.type
_entity_poly.pdbx_seq_one_letter_code
_entity_poly.pdbx_strand_id
1 'polypeptide(L)'
;MAVGIEESSSRTRISRYESGVHEPPTQTARLIAKALKVPLAYLYCEDDAVAALLVSLYQLSAGEREVRVGQFSVMLAEGGS
;
A
#
# COMPACT_ATOMS: atom_id res chain seq x y z
N MET A 1 -24.54 -6.77 -2.05
CA MET A 1 -23.92 -6.13 -0.87
C MET A 1 -22.46 -6.54 -0.84
N ALA A 2 -21.56 -5.70 -1.37
CA ALA A 2 -20.11 -5.96 -1.37
C ALA A 2 -19.52 -5.47 -0.04
N VAL A 3 -19.78 -6.23 1.02
CA VAL A 3 -19.13 -6.07 2.33
C VAL A 3 -17.68 -6.55 2.16
N GLY A 4 -16.71 -5.63 2.25
CA GLY A 4 -15.31 -6.04 2.34
C GLY A 4 -14.27 -4.93 2.23
N ILE A 5 -14.60 -3.77 1.64
CA ILE A 5 -13.60 -2.72 1.36
C ILE A 5 -13.99 -1.33 1.93
N GLU A 6 -15.20 -1.15 2.47
CA GLU A 6 -15.64 0.16 2.95
C GLU A 6 -15.26 0.50 4.41
N GLU A 7 -14.87 -0.46 5.26
CA GLU A 7 -14.70 -0.17 6.71
C GLU A 7 -13.25 -0.02 7.22
N SER A 8 -12.21 -0.39 6.47
CA SER A 8 -10.85 -0.46 7.04
C SER A 8 -9.93 0.72 6.68
N SER A 9 -10.35 1.65 5.82
CA SER A 9 -9.50 2.73 5.29
C SER A 9 -9.81 4.11 5.89
N SER A 10 -10.32 4.16 7.12
CA SER A 10 -10.37 5.41 7.88
C SER A 10 -9.30 5.37 8.97
N ARG A 11 -8.21 6.14 8.79
CA ARG A 11 -7.29 6.71 9.83
C ARG A 11 -5.83 6.25 9.98
N THR A 12 -5.15 5.59 9.03
CA THR A 12 -3.68 5.38 9.21
C THR A 12 -2.82 5.48 7.95
N ARG A 13 -3.13 6.40 7.03
CA ARG A 13 -2.13 6.87 6.07
C ARG A 13 -1.48 8.10 6.70
N ILE A 14 -0.20 7.99 7.04
CA ILE A 14 0.56 9.07 7.70
C ILE A 14 0.66 10.21 6.68
N SER A 15 -0.19 11.23 6.84
CA SER A 15 -0.06 12.48 6.10
C SER A 15 1.25 13.14 6.52
N ARG A 16 2.08 13.52 5.54
CA ARG A 16 3.44 13.99 5.78
C ARG A 16 3.51 15.43 6.34
N TYR A 17 2.41 16.01 6.84
CA TYR A 17 2.38 17.47 7.10
C TYR A 17 1.55 17.99 8.29
N GLU A 18 1.10 17.16 9.25
CA GLU A 18 0.35 17.72 10.39
C GLU A 18 1.22 18.30 11.53
N SER A 19 2.54 18.12 11.55
CA SER A 19 3.39 18.77 12.56
C SER A 19 4.84 18.77 12.09
N GLY A 20 5.43 19.95 11.88
CA GLY A 20 6.81 20.14 11.43
C GLY A 20 7.91 19.67 12.41
N VAL A 21 7.69 18.65 13.23
CA VAL A 21 8.64 18.19 14.25
C VAL A 21 8.47 16.67 14.46
N HIS A 22 9.52 15.93 14.10
CA HIS A 22 9.71 14.48 14.30
C HIS A 22 8.92 13.55 13.38
N GLU A 23 9.54 13.17 12.26
CA GLU A 23 9.24 11.93 11.57
C GLU A 23 9.21 10.79 12.61
N PRO A 24 8.11 10.02 12.74
CA PRO A 24 8.08 8.89 13.66
C PRO A 24 9.28 8.01 13.30
N PRO A 25 10.12 7.62 14.28
CA PRO A 25 11.31 6.84 13.98
C PRO A 25 10.86 5.66 13.12
N THR A 26 11.52 5.43 11.99
CA THR A 26 11.12 4.43 10.97
C THR A 26 10.78 3.06 11.57
N GLN A 27 11.29 2.76 12.77
CA GLN A 27 10.86 1.69 13.68
C GLN A 27 9.35 1.65 13.96
N THR A 28 8.74 2.75 14.41
CA THR A 28 7.32 2.86 14.76
C THR A 28 6.42 2.63 13.55
N ALA A 29 6.75 3.26 12.41
CA ALA A 29 6.00 3.04 11.17
C ALA A 29 6.07 1.57 10.72
N ARG A 30 7.23 0.91 10.88
CA ARG A 30 7.36 -0.53 10.62
C ARG A 30 6.49 -1.38 11.58
N LEU A 31 6.42 -1.02 12.86
CA LEU A 31 5.57 -1.72 13.83
C LEU A 31 4.09 -1.56 13.49
N ILE A 32 3.66 -0.36 13.10
CA ILE A 32 2.29 -0.08 12.65
C ILE A 32 1.97 -0.89 11.39
N ALA A 33 2.83 -0.85 10.37
CA ALA A 33 2.65 -1.60 9.13
C ALA A 33 2.53 -3.11 9.40
N LYS A 34 3.39 -3.64 10.30
CA LYS A 34 3.34 -5.04 10.73
C LYS A 34 2.04 -5.38 11.46
N ALA A 35 1.59 -4.53 12.37
CA ALA A 35 0.33 -4.72 13.09
C ALA A 35 -0.88 -4.74 12.15
N LEU A 36 -0.86 -3.89 11.13
CA LEU A 36 -1.90 -3.79 10.10
C LEU A 36 -1.76 -4.85 8.98
N LYS A 37 -0.68 -5.64 8.96
CA LYS A 37 -0.35 -6.60 7.89
C LYS A 37 -0.34 -5.98 6.48
N VAL A 38 0.20 -4.76 6.39
CA VAL A 38 0.34 -4.00 5.13
C VAL A 38 1.81 -3.67 4.88
N PRO A 39 2.22 -3.38 3.62
CA PRO A 39 3.59 -2.94 3.36
C PRO A 39 3.84 -1.56 3.97
N LEU A 40 5.08 -1.26 4.38
CA LEU A 40 5.43 0.05 4.93
C LEU A 40 5.05 1.21 3.99
N ALA A 41 5.18 1.00 2.67
CA ALA A 41 4.82 1.96 1.65
C ALA A 41 3.33 2.37 1.68
N TYR A 42 2.44 1.49 2.15
CA TYR A 42 1.01 1.81 2.30
C TYR A 42 0.79 3.00 3.24
N LEU A 43 1.59 3.11 4.31
CA LEU A 43 1.46 4.19 5.30
C LEU A 43 1.82 5.57 4.74
N TYR A 44 2.59 5.64 3.66
CA TYR A 44 3.07 6.89 3.06
C TYR A 44 2.54 7.14 1.66
N CYS A 45 1.80 6.19 1.09
CA CYS A 45 1.10 6.41 -0.15
C CYS A 45 -0.02 7.42 0.10
N GLU A 46 -0.24 8.39 -0.79
CA GLU A 46 -1.35 9.36 -0.75
C GLU A 46 -2.49 9.03 -1.74
N ASP A 47 -2.20 8.28 -2.80
CA ASP A 47 -3.20 7.80 -3.77
C ASP A 47 -3.86 6.49 -3.30
N ASP A 48 -5.20 6.49 -3.15
CA ASP A 48 -5.95 5.33 -2.63
C ASP A 48 -5.86 4.11 -3.56
N ALA A 49 -5.86 4.32 -4.89
CA ALA A 49 -5.79 3.24 -5.86
C ALA A 49 -4.41 2.55 -5.81
N VAL A 50 -3.34 3.34 -5.70
CA VAL A 50 -1.97 2.82 -5.53
C VAL A 50 -1.83 2.13 -4.16
N ALA A 51 -2.41 2.69 -3.09
CA ALA A 51 -2.38 2.06 -1.77
C ALA A 51 -3.09 0.71 -1.75
N ALA A 52 -4.25 0.61 -2.40
CA ALA A 52 -4.97 -0.64 -2.56
C ALA A 52 -4.12 -1.69 -3.31
N LEU A 53 -3.48 -1.29 -4.42
CA LEU A 53 -2.58 -2.16 -5.17
C LEU A 53 -1.41 -2.67 -4.31
N LEU A 54 -0.79 -1.80 -3.51
CA LEU A 54 0.29 -2.18 -2.60
C LEU A 54 -0.15 -3.25 -1.61
N VAL A 55 -1.35 -3.12 -1.02
CA VAL A 55 -1.90 -4.13 -0.12
C VAL A 55 -2.19 -5.43 -0.86
N SER A 56 -2.81 -5.38 -2.04
CA SER A 56 -3.11 -6.58 -2.83
C SER A 56 -1.84 -7.35 -3.21
N LEU A 57 -0.79 -6.65 -3.63
CA LEU A 57 0.51 -7.27 -3.93
C LEU A 57 1.17 -7.87 -2.69
N TYR A 58 1.02 -7.21 -1.53
CA TYR A 58 1.63 -7.66 -0.29
C TYR A 58 1.07 -9.00 0.21
N GLN A 59 -0.18 -9.33 -0.12
CA GLN A 59 -0.81 -10.60 0.25
C GLN A 59 -0.33 -11.79 -0.60
N LEU A 60 0.34 -11.54 -1.73
CA LEU A 60 0.89 -12.60 -2.58
C LEU A 60 2.22 -13.10 -2.02
N SER A 61 2.51 -14.38 -2.26
CA SER A 61 3.86 -14.91 -2.05
C SER A 61 4.88 -14.18 -2.94
N ALA A 62 6.16 -14.24 -2.58
CA ALA A 62 7.21 -13.54 -3.33
C ALA A 62 7.22 -13.92 -4.82
N GLY A 63 7.09 -15.21 -5.14
CA GLY A 63 7.07 -15.70 -6.53
C GLY A 63 5.81 -15.28 -7.29
N GLU A 64 4.63 -15.37 -6.67
CA GLU A 64 3.39 -14.91 -7.30
C GLU A 64 3.38 -13.40 -7.53
N ARG A 65 3.94 -12.64 -6.59
CA ARG A 65 4.07 -11.19 -6.69
C ARG A 65 4.94 -10.80 -7.87
N GLU A 66 6.08 -11.45 -8.05
CA GLU A 66 7.01 -11.19 -9.16
C GLU A 66 6.33 -11.44 -10.51
N VAL A 67 5.63 -12.58 -10.66
CA VAL A 67 4.88 -12.91 -11.88
C VAL A 67 3.77 -11.88 -12.14
N ARG A 68 2.97 -11.53 -11.13
CA ARG A 68 1.86 -10.57 -11.25
C ARG A 68 2.35 -9.17 -11.62
N VAL A 69 3.44 -8.71 -11.02
CA VAL A 69 4.04 -7.41 -11.35
C VAL A 69 4.56 -7.40 -12.79
N GLY A 70 5.21 -8.49 -13.23
CA GLY A 70 5.65 -8.64 -14.62
C GLY A 70 4.49 -8.56 -15.62
N GLN A 71 3.43 -9.33 -15.39
CA GLN A 71 2.23 -9.31 -16.23
C GLN A 71 1.58 -7.93 -16.28
N PHE A 72 1.44 -7.28 -15.12
CA PHE A 72 0.84 -5.96 -15.02
C PHE A 72 1.66 -4.90 -15.76
N SER A 73 2.99 -4.96 -15.67
CA SER A 73 3.88 -4.02 -16.37
C SER A 73 3.80 -4.16 -17.89
N VAL A 74 3.68 -5.38 -18.41
CA VAL A 74 3.47 -5.63 -19.85
C VAL A 74 2.13 -5.07 -20.30
N MET A 75 1.05 -5.36 -19.57
CA MET A 75 -0.29 -4.86 -19.88
C MET A 75 -0.35 -3.33 -19.94
N LEU A 76 0.31 -2.63 -19.01
CA LEU A 76 0.38 -1.17 -19.01
C LEU A 76 1.18 -0.60 -20.18
N ALA A 77 2.21 -1.31 -20.64
CA ALA A 77 3.00 -0.89 -21.81
C ALA A 77 2.20 -1.05 -23.12
N GLU A 78 1.31 -2.05 -23.20
CA GLU A 78 0.49 -2.32 -24.39
C GLU A 78 -0.80 -1.49 -24.44
N GLY A 79 -1.33 -1.05 -23.30
CA GLY A 79 -2.55 -0.25 -23.20
C GLY A 79 -2.39 1.27 -23.41
N GLY A 80 -1.20 1.73 -23.81
CA GLY A 80 -0.85 3.14 -24.01
C GLY A 80 -0.89 3.63 -25.46
N SER A 81 -1.67 2.99 -26.35
CA SER A 81 -1.98 3.47 -27.72
C SER A 81 -3.40 4.01 -27.84
#